data_AF-A0A968W1D8-F1
#
_entry.id   AF-A0A968W1D8-F1
#
_cell.length_a   1.000
_cell.length_b   1.000
_cell.length_c   1.000
_cell.angle_alpha   90.00
_cell.angle_beta   90.00
_cell.angle_gamma   90.00
#
_symmetry.space_group_name_H-M   'P 1'
#
loop_
_entity.id
_entity.type
_entity.pdbx_description
1 polymer ?
#
loop_
_entity_poly.entity_id
_entity_poly.type
_entity_poly.pdbx_seq_one_letter_code
_entity_poly.pdbx_strand_id
1 'polypeptide(L)'
;MPDTADFRGIYQGVLGKSVSDSQWWRVRRMFERSQLPITAENLRTFAALKRDCPRLKIAVKDLIEINSQINSFVLGAVTFKGYEIEQIIYRNWGINPHQTTFCRWFSEIGGFKKHKSYPAVDIAHVFICARVYLFKQRQNISPKFTSRY
;
A
#
# COMPACT_ATOMS: atom_id res chain seq x y z
N MET A 1 18.69 28.06 4.24
CA MET A 1 18.49 26.64 4.61
C MET A 1 17.01 26.44 4.76
N PRO A 2 16.32 25.63 3.94
CA PRO A 2 14.88 25.55 4.03
C PRO A 2 14.50 24.70 5.25
N ASP A 3 13.52 25.20 5.99
CA ASP A 3 12.97 24.67 7.23
C ASP A 3 12.92 23.15 7.28
N THR A 4 13.45 22.58 8.36
CA THR A 4 13.02 21.27 8.85
C THR A 4 11.60 21.42 9.39
N ALA A 5 10.63 21.67 8.50
CA ALA A 5 9.23 21.44 8.78
C ALA A 5 9.15 20.05 9.43
N ASP A 6 8.45 19.93 10.55
CA ASP A 6 8.45 18.76 11.43
C ASP A 6 7.89 17.51 10.73
N PHE A 7 8.70 16.95 9.83
CA PHE A 7 8.37 15.82 8.98
C PHE A 7 8.19 14.55 9.81
N ARG A 8 8.92 14.46 10.93
CA ARG A 8 8.73 13.39 11.91
C ARG A 8 7.38 13.52 12.58
N GLY A 9 7.00 14.71 13.04
CA GLY A 9 5.70 14.99 13.63
C GLY A 9 4.54 14.72 12.66
N ILE A 10 4.68 15.11 11.39
CA ILE A 10 3.70 14.77 10.33
C ILE A 10 3.54 13.26 10.20
N TYR A 11 4.65 12.53 10.11
CA TYR A 11 4.64 11.07 9.97
C TYR A 11 4.02 10.39 11.20
N GLN A 12 4.40 10.81 12.41
CA GLN A 12 3.86 10.30 13.67
C GLN A 12 2.37 10.60 13.83
N GLY A 13 1.94 11.82 13.47
CA GLY A 13 0.55 12.25 13.55
C GLY A 13 -0.37 11.39 12.70
N VAL A 14 0.04 11.05 11.47
CA VAL A 14 -0.75 10.16 10.60
C VAL A 14 -0.66 8.69 11.03
N LEU A 15 0.52 8.25 11.46
CA LEU A 15 0.72 6.86 11.91
C LEU A 15 -0.02 6.58 13.22
N GLY A 16 -0.31 7.61 14.02
CA GLY A 16 -0.96 7.51 15.33
C GLY A 16 -0.06 6.88 16.41
N LYS A 17 1.26 6.88 16.21
CA LYS A 17 2.24 6.27 17.13
C LYS A 17 3.52 7.08 17.18
N SER A 18 4.15 7.10 18.35
CA SER A 18 5.50 7.64 18.50
C SER A 18 6.51 6.82 17.71
N VAL A 19 7.39 7.52 17.02
CA VAL A 19 8.46 6.93 16.19
C VAL A 19 9.80 7.32 16.82
N SER A 20 10.61 6.32 17.18
CA SER A 20 11.98 6.51 17.70
C SER A 20 12.95 7.06 16.65
N ASP A 21 14.11 7.55 17.09
CA ASP A 21 15.12 8.11 16.18
C ASP A 21 15.63 7.08 15.18
N SER A 22 15.85 5.84 15.63
CA SER A 22 16.28 4.75 14.76
C SER A 22 15.23 4.40 13.71
N GLN A 23 13.94 4.41 14.08
CA GLN A 23 12.86 4.21 13.12
C GLN A 23 12.78 5.37 12.13
N TRP A 24 12.89 6.61 12.60
CA TRP A 24 12.90 7.79 11.76
C TRP A 24 14.07 7.79 10.77
N TRP A 25 15.26 7.41 11.23
CA TRP A 25 16.42 7.21 10.37
C TRP A 25 16.14 6.17 9.27
N ARG A 26 15.54 5.02 9.60
CA ARG A 26 15.15 4.02 8.60
C ARG A 26 14.15 4.56 7.58
N VAL A 27 13.15 5.34 8.01
CA VAL A 27 12.18 5.98 7.10
C VAL A 27 12.90 6.91 6.13
N ARG A 28 13.77 7.80 6.62
CA ARG A 28 14.57 8.69 5.76
C ARG A 28 15.42 7.91 4.75
N ARG A 29 16.14 6.89 5.21
CA ARG A 29 16.94 6.01 4.35
C ARG A 29 16.10 5.29 3.30
N MET A 30 14.86 4.93 3.61
CA MET A 30 13.95 4.32 2.63
C MET A 30 13.55 5.31 1.53
N PHE A 31 13.26 6.56 1.86
CA PHE A 31 12.99 7.62 0.88
C PHE A 31 14.20 7.91 0.00
N GLU A 32 15.38 8.06 0.61
CA GLU A 32 16.66 8.24 -0.11
C GLU A 32 16.92 7.09 -1.10
N ARG A 33 16.83 5.84 -0.64
CA ARG A 33 17.02 4.65 -1.49
C ARG A 33 16.01 4.55 -2.62
N SER A 34 14.80 5.07 -2.39
CA SER A 34 13.73 5.09 -3.39
C SER A 34 13.81 6.31 -4.32
N GLN A 35 14.85 7.16 -4.17
CA GLN A 35 15.02 8.44 -4.88
C GLN A 35 13.78 9.33 -4.81
N LEU A 36 13.05 9.27 -3.68
CA LEU A 36 11.82 10.01 -3.49
C LEU A 36 12.07 11.17 -2.52
N PRO A 37 11.69 12.43 -2.87
CA PRO A 37 11.86 13.54 -1.97
C PRO A 37 10.97 13.38 -0.73
N ILE A 38 11.53 13.72 0.44
CA ILE A 38 10.79 13.77 1.69
C ILE A 38 9.96 15.06 1.69
N THR A 39 8.71 14.95 1.25
CA THR A 39 7.72 16.03 1.30
C THR A 39 6.65 15.69 2.33
N ALA A 40 5.94 16.70 2.85
CA ALA A 40 4.83 16.50 3.77
C ALA A 40 3.77 15.56 3.19
N GLU A 41 3.45 15.72 1.91
CA GLU A 41 2.49 14.87 1.19
C GLU A 41 2.96 13.40 1.13
N ASN A 42 4.18 13.15 0.63
CA ASN A 42 4.69 11.79 0.52
C ASN A 42 4.77 11.08 1.88
N LEU A 43 5.10 11.83 2.95
CA LEU A 43 5.12 11.31 4.30
C LEU A 43 3.73 10.95 4.82
N ARG A 44 2.71 11.79 4.59
CA ARG A 44 1.32 11.49 4.96
C ARG A 44 0.84 10.23 4.23
N THR A 45 1.08 10.17 2.91
CA THR A 45 0.71 9.02 2.07
C THR A 45 1.41 7.75 2.56
N PHE A 46 2.72 7.81 2.81
CA PHE A 46 3.46 6.65 3.30
C PHE A 46 3.06 6.23 4.72
N ALA A 47 2.76 7.17 5.61
CA ALA A 47 2.29 6.90 6.96
C ALA A 47 0.92 6.20 6.95
N ALA A 48 -0.03 6.71 6.15
CA ALA A 48 -1.34 6.08 5.98
C ALA A 48 -1.20 4.66 5.44
N LEU A 49 -0.41 4.48 4.38
CA LEU A 49 -0.13 3.16 3.81
C LEU A 49 0.56 2.20 4.80
N LYS A 50 1.41 2.71 5.69
CA LYS A 50 2.04 1.89 6.75
C LYS A 50 1.08 1.54 7.88
N ARG A 51 0.13 2.42 8.21
CA ARG A 51 -0.92 2.14 9.18
C ARG A 51 -1.86 1.07 8.66
N ASP A 52 -2.36 1.26 7.43
CA ASP A 52 -3.36 0.39 6.81
C ASP A 52 -2.71 -0.92 6.31
N CYS A 53 -1.41 -0.90 6.00
CA CYS A 53 -0.66 -2.07 5.54
C CYS A 53 0.73 -2.18 6.24
N PRO A 54 0.78 -2.62 7.52
CA PRO A 54 2.01 -2.58 8.32
C PRO A 54 3.13 -3.53 7.85
N ARG A 55 2.77 -4.63 7.17
CA ARG A 55 3.71 -5.69 6.75
C ARG A 55 4.19 -5.55 5.29
N LEU A 56 4.05 -4.36 4.69
CA LEU A 56 4.56 -4.14 3.34
C LEU A 56 6.09 -3.97 3.37
N LYS A 57 6.78 -4.98 2.83
CA LYS A 57 8.19 -4.97 2.44
C LYS A 57 8.27 -4.58 0.96
N ILE A 58 7.97 -3.33 0.66
CA ILE A 58 8.04 -2.74 -0.70
C ILE A 58 8.76 -1.39 -0.57
N ALA A 59 9.47 -0.97 -1.62
CA ALA A 59 10.12 0.33 -1.66
C ALA A 59 9.07 1.45 -1.58
N VAL A 60 9.43 2.58 -0.98
CA VAL A 60 8.46 3.68 -0.73
C VAL A 60 7.90 4.21 -2.03
N LYS A 61 8.76 4.35 -3.05
CA LYS A 61 8.38 4.81 -4.39
C LYS A 61 7.32 3.90 -5.02
N ASP A 62 7.57 2.60 -5.10
CA ASP A 62 6.63 1.64 -5.68
C ASP A 62 5.28 1.65 -4.94
N LEU A 63 5.31 1.80 -3.61
CA LEU A 63 4.10 1.84 -2.80
C LEU A 63 3.27 3.10 -3.05
N ILE A 64 3.92 4.26 -3.18
CA ILE A 64 3.25 5.53 -3.52
C ILE A 64 2.72 5.51 -4.96
N GLU A 65 3.47 4.92 -5.89
CA GLU A 65 3.03 4.74 -7.26
C GLU A 65 1.79 3.84 -7.35
N ILE A 66 1.80 2.68 -6.68
CA ILE A 66 0.64 1.80 -6.58
C ILE A 66 -0.56 2.56 -6.00
N ASN A 67 -0.36 3.32 -4.93
CA ASN A 67 -1.43 4.10 -4.31
C ASN A 67 -2.00 5.16 -5.27
N SER A 68 -1.15 5.87 -6.02
CA SER A 68 -1.59 6.86 -7.02
C SER A 68 -2.40 6.22 -8.15
N GLN A 69 -1.93 5.08 -8.67
CA GLN A 69 -2.63 4.31 -9.71
C GLN A 69 -3.98 3.81 -9.23
N ILE A 70 -4.06 3.31 -7.99
CA ILE A 70 -5.32 2.85 -7.42
C ILE A 70 -6.27 4.01 -7.15
N ASN A 71 -5.79 5.12 -6.58
CA ASN A 71 -6.63 6.30 -6.36
C ASN A 71 -7.23 6.82 -7.67
N SER A 72 -6.43 6.89 -8.73
CA SER A 72 -6.89 7.24 -10.08
C SER A 72 -7.94 6.25 -10.61
N PHE A 73 -7.75 4.95 -10.34
CA PHE A 73 -8.68 3.90 -10.75
C PHE A 73 -10.02 3.98 -9.99
N VAL A 74 -10.01 4.26 -8.69
CA VAL A 74 -11.23 4.34 -7.88
C VAL A 74 -11.96 5.68 -7.98
N LEU A 75 -11.27 6.75 -8.39
CA LEU A 75 -11.83 8.11 -8.54
C LEU A 75 -13.03 8.18 -9.50
N GLY A 76 -13.18 7.21 -10.42
CA GLY A 76 -14.31 7.13 -11.34
C GLY A 76 -15.54 6.39 -10.82
N ALA A 77 -15.48 5.77 -9.64
CA ALA A 77 -16.55 4.93 -9.10
C ALA A 77 -17.00 5.42 -7.72
N VAL A 78 -18.30 5.38 -7.46
CA VAL A 78 -18.85 5.72 -6.12
C VAL A 78 -18.81 4.50 -5.20
N THR A 79 -19.16 3.33 -5.73
CA THR A 79 -19.17 2.06 -4.99
C THR A 79 -18.76 0.91 -5.89
N PHE A 80 -18.30 -0.18 -5.26
CA PHE A 80 -18.05 -1.46 -5.91
C PHE A 80 -18.83 -2.56 -5.20
N LYS A 81 -19.39 -3.52 -5.94
CA LYS A 81 -19.92 -4.75 -5.37
C LYS A 81 -18.81 -5.77 -5.15
N GLY A 82 -18.97 -6.62 -4.14
CA GLY A 82 -17.98 -7.66 -3.80
C GLY A 82 -17.53 -8.51 -5.00
N TYR A 83 -18.46 -8.97 -5.83
CA TYR A 83 -18.12 -9.77 -7.02
C TYR A 83 -17.34 -8.97 -8.08
N GLU A 84 -17.53 -7.66 -8.18
CA GLU A 84 -16.80 -6.80 -9.14
C GLU A 84 -15.34 -6.68 -8.70
N ILE A 85 -15.12 -6.50 -7.40
CA ILE A 85 -13.78 -6.46 -6.80
C ILE A 85 -13.06 -7.80 -7.04
N GLU A 86 -13.77 -8.92 -6.82
CA GLU A 86 -13.25 -10.26 -7.09
C GLU A 86 -12.88 -10.44 -8.57
N GLN A 87 -13.75 -10.02 -9.50
CA GLN A 87 -13.46 -10.08 -10.94
C GLN A 87 -12.25 -9.22 -11.33
N ILE A 88 -12.15 -7.99 -10.82
CA ILE A 88 -11.01 -7.10 -11.09
C ILE A 88 -9.70 -7.75 -10.62
N ILE A 89 -9.68 -8.28 -9.40
CA ILE A 89 -8.46 -8.84 -8.81
C ILE A 89 -8.09 -10.17 -9.48
N TYR A 90 -9.05 -11.09 -9.64
CA TYR A 90 -8.77 -12.44 -10.11
C TYR A 90 -8.63 -12.52 -11.62
N ARG A 91 -9.50 -11.84 -12.37
CA ARG A 91 -9.53 -11.93 -13.82
C ARG A 91 -8.69 -10.84 -14.46
N ASN A 92 -8.91 -9.57 -14.10
CA ASN A 92 -8.25 -8.47 -14.80
C ASN A 92 -6.78 -8.34 -14.39
N TRP A 93 -6.46 -8.59 -13.12
CA TRP A 93 -5.07 -8.53 -12.64
C TRP A 93 -4.39 -9.90 -12.57
N GLY A 94 -5.14 -10.99 -12.78
CA GLY A 94 -4.61 -12.36 -12.77
C GLY A 94 -4.08 -12.80 -11.41
N ILE A 95 -4.59 -12.24 -10.31
CA ILE A 95 -4.11 -12.52 -8.95
C ILE A 95 -4.97 -13.62 -8.35
N ASN A 96 -4.38 -14.76 -7.99
CA ASN A 96 -5.11 -15.85 -7.33
C ASN A 96 -4.57 -16.10 -5.90
N PRO A 97 -4.92 -15.25 -4.92
CA PRO A 97 -4.53 -15.44 -3.53
C PRO A 97 -5.39 -16.53 -2.89
N HIS A 98 -4.87 -17.19 -1.85
CA HIS A 98 -5.70 -18.05 -1.01
C HIS A 98 -6.90 -17.27 -0.45
N GLN A 99 -8.07 -17.89 -0.32
CA GLN A 99 -9.31 -17.24 0.11
C GLN A 99 -9.14 -16.48 1.44
N THR A 100 -8.43 -17.06 2.40
CA THR A 100 -8.12 -16.40 3.69
C THR A 100 -7.34 -15.11 3.50
N THR A 101 -6.41 -15.05 2.55
CA THR A 101 -5.63 -13.85 2.24
C THR A 101 -6.52 -12.77 1.65
N PHE A 102 -7.38 -13.15 0.69
CA PHE A 102 -8.35 -12.23 0.11
C PHE A 102 -9.31 -11.67 1.16
N CYS A 103 -9.93 -12.52 1.98
CA CYS A 103 -10.84 -12.08 3.04
C CYS A 103 -10.17 -11.18 4.07
N ARG A 104 -8.88 -11.39 4.37
CA ARG A 104 -8.11 -10.52 5.29
C ARG A 104 -8.00 -9.08 4.79
N TRP A 105 -7.96 -8.85 3.48
CA TRP A 105 -7.94 -7.48 2.93
C TRP A 105 -9.22 -6.70 3.26
N PHE A 106 -10.34 -7.39 3.49
CA PHE A 106 -11.61 -6.77 3.86
C PHE A 106 -11.85 -6.67 5.38
N SER A 107 -10.88 -7.10 6.21
CA SER A 107 -11.10 -7.22 7.67
C SER A 107 -11.50 -5.89 8.34
N GLU A 108 -10.91 -4.78 7.90
CA GLU A 108 -11.19 -3.45 8.46
C GLU A 108 -12.51 -2.83 7.96
N ILE A 109 -13.13 -3.40 6.92
CA ILE A 109 -14.36 -2.87 6.28
C ILE A 109 -15.57 -3.80 6.46
N GLY A 110 -15.51 -4.65 7.49
CA GLY A 110 -16.59 -5.56 7.88
C GLY A 110 -16.63 -6.88 7.09
N GLY A 111 -15.50 -7.28 6.49
CA GLY A 111 -15.32 -8.56 5.82
C GLY A 111 -15.87 -8.61 4.39
N PHE A 112 -15.42 -9.62 3.64
CA PHE A 112 -15.85 -9.83 2.26
C PHE A 112 -17.24 -10.48 2.20
N LYS A 113 -18.11 -9.86 1.41
CA LYS A 113 -19.45 -10.33 1.04
C LYS A 113 -19.69 -10.03 -0.44
N LYS A 114 -19.99 -11.07 -1.22
CA LYS A 114 -20.12 -11.02 -2.69
C LYS A 114 -21.13 -9.99 -3.21
N HIS A 115 -22.25 -9.83 -2.52
CA HIS A 115 -23.35 -8.95 -2.94
C HIS A 115 -23.42 -7.61 -2.19
N LYS A 116 -22.50 -7.37 -1.25
CA LYS A 116 -22.42 -6.09 -0.53
C LYS A 116 -21.80 -5.04 -1.45
N SER A 117 -22.34 -3.82 -1.42
CA SER A 117 -21.70 -2.63 -1.99
C SER A 117 -20.74 -2.03 -0.96
N TYR A 118 -19.57 -1.65 -1.43
CA TYR A 118 -18.53 -0.99 -0.64
C TYR A 118 -18.23 0.38 -1.23
N PRO A 119 -18.07 1.43 -0.41
CA PRO A 119 -17.60 2.73 -0.88
C PRO A 119 -16.24 2.60 -1.57
N ALA A 120 -16.03 3.35 -2.66
CA ALA A 120 -14.76 3.32 -3.40
C ALA A 120 -13.55 3.69 -2.53
N VAL A 121 -13.74 4.65 -1.60
CA VAL A 121 -12.73 5.06 -0.61
C VAL A 121 -12.29 3.88 0.26
N ASP A 122 -13.26 3.09 0.72
CA ASP A 122 -13.04 1.91 1.57
C ASP A 122 -12.50 0.71 0.77
N ILE A 123 -12.48 0.75 -0.56
CA ILE A 123 -11.95 -0.35 -1.39
C ILE A 123 -10.55 -0.05 -1.91
N ALA A 124 -10.13 1.21 -1.90
CA ALA A 124 -8.79 1.60 -2.30
C ALA A 124 -7.72 0.77 -1.57
N HIS A 125 -7.85 0.56 -0.25
CA HIS A 125 -6.88 -0.24 0.51
C HIS A 125 -6.87 -1.71 0.09
N VAL A 126 -8.02 -2.30 -0.26
CA VAL A 126 -8.13 -3.68 -0.76
C VAL A 126 -7.34 -3.81 -2.06
N PHE A 127 -7.55 -2.88 -2.99
CA PHE A 127 -6.86 -2.85 -4.27
C PHE A 127 -5.35 -2.62 -4.11
N ILE A 128 -4.94 -1.76 -3.18
CA ILE A 128 -3.53 -1.57 -2.83
C ILE A 128 -2.94 -2.88 -2.31
N CYS A 129 -3.61 -3.56 -1.36
CA CYS A 129 -3.17 -4.85 -0.83
C CYS A 129 -2.99 -5.89 -1.95
N ALA A 130 -3.93 -5.97 -2.88
CA ALA A 130 -3.88 -6.88 -4.01
C ALA A 130 -2.73 -6.55 -4.97
N ARG A 131 -2.52 -5.27 -5.34
CA ARG A 131 -1.40 -4.84 -6.20
C ARG A 131 -0.05 -5.11 -5.55
N VAL A 132 0.07 -4.87 -4.26
CA VAL A 132 1.25 -5.18 -3.47
C VAL A 132 1.50 -6.70 -3.46
N TYR A 133 0.45 -7.51 -3.30
CA TYR A 133 0.56 -8.96 -3.39
C TYR A 133 1.09 -9.42 -4.76
N LEU A 134 0.54 -8.88 -5.85
CA LEU A 134 1.01 -9.13 -7.21
C LEU A 134 2.48 -8.73 -7.40
N PHE A 135 2.86 -7.54 -6.91
CA PHE A 135 4.24 -7.07 -6.99
C PHE A 135 5.20 -8.05 -6.30
N LYS A 136 4.86 -8.53 -5.10
CA LYS A 136 5.67 -9.53 -4.38
C LYS A 136 5.75 -10.86 -5.11
N GLN A 137 4.66 -11.34 -5.72
CA GLN A 137 4.69 -12.55 -6.53
C GLN A 137 5.67 -12.39 -7.69
N ARG A 138 5.64 -11.26 -8.41
CA ARG A 138 6.55 -10.98 -9.52
C ARG A 138 8.02 -10.90 -9.09
N GLN A 139 8.30 -10.27 -7.96
CA GLN A 139 9.66 -10.20 -7.40
C GLN A 139 10.21 -11.57 -6.98
N ASN A 140 9.35 -12.47 -6.47
CA ASN A 140 9.75 -13.83 -6.11
C ASN A 140 9.95 -14.75 -7.34
N ILE A 141 9.34 -14.42 -8.48
CA ILE A 141 9.52 -15.14 -9.75
C ILE A 141 10.80 -14.67 -10.47
N SER A 142 11.32 -13.48 -10.15
CA SER A 142 12.62 -13.05 -10.65
C SER A 142 13.69 -14.02 -10.14
N PRO A 143 14.51 -14.64 -11.02
CA PRO A 143 15.50 -15.61 -10.60
C PRO A 143 16.43 -14.93 -9.60
N LYS A 144 16.53 -15.51 -8.41
CA LYS A 144 17.64 -15.21 -7.51
C LYS A 144 18.90 -15.43 -8.33
N PHE A 145 19.62 -14.36 -8.68
CA PHE A 145 20.98 -14.48 -9.15
C PHE A 145 21.77 -15.13 -8.02
N THR A 146 21.87 -16.46 -8.08
CA THR A 146 22.89 -17.23 -7.37
C THR A 146 24.21 -16.89 -8.04
N SER A 147 24.80 -15.77 -7.64
CA SER A 147 26.24 -15.58 -7.81
C SER A 147 26.91 -16.41 -6.71
N ARG A 148 27.20 -17.66 -7.04
CA ARG A 148 28.31 -18.42 -6.46
C ARG A 148 29.38 -18.46 -7.53
N TYR A 149 30.38 -17.60 -7.42
CA TYR A 149 31.75 -17.85 -7.85
C TYR A 149 32.66 -17.06 -6.92
#